data_AF-A0AA38YFX0-F1
#
_entry.id   AF-A0AA38YFX0-F1
#
_cell.length_a   1.000
_cell.length_b   1.000
_cell.length_c   1.000
_cell.angle_alpha   90.00
_cell.angle_beta   90.00
_cell.angle_gamma   90.00
#
_symmetry.space_group_name_H-M   'P 1'
#
loop_
_entity.id
_entity.type
_entity.pdbx_description
1 polymer ?
#
loop_
_entity_poly.entity_id
_entity_poly.type
_entity_poly.pdbx_seq_one_letter_code
_entity_poly.pdbx_strand_id
1 'polypeptide(L)'
;MENILHIQIFMISLNNPHFLPSSLTSPLPHLPHYSNSLSCYNVILPLIFLPFSSRVVKHCFSSSSLSIFMMGKVVKSFCFLVFFGVLVEGLNIWPMPNSVNYGHQIMYLSNDFALKTDGSKYNDASGILKDAFSRLLDVIEVDHVIDSNFSHFDPIAILHGIHVIVWSQSDELQYGVDESYKLSIPSHGTQVYAHIEAQTVYGVLHGLQTFSQLCRFNFTNRAIEVHQVPWYIIDQPRFFYRGLLIDTSRHYLPLPIIKNIIDSMTYAKLNVLHWHIVDTQSFPLEIPSFPKLWNGAYSISERYTMADAAEIVSYAQRRGISVLAEIDVPGHALSWGTGYPSLWPSKDCQQPLDVSKEFTFKVIDGILSDFSKTFKYRFVHLGGDEVNTSCWTETPRIRKWLRQHGLDTSGAYQYFVLRAQKIALSHGYEIINWEETFNDFGSKLSRKTVVHNWLGGGVAEKVVAAGLRCIVSNQDKWYLDHLDAPWEGFYMNEPLTNITNHQQQKLILGGEVCMWGEHIDASDIEQTIWPRAAAAAERLWSAYDNLAKDPSQVFGRLAHFRCLLNQRGVAAAPLVGPGRVAPEEPGSCYKQ
;
A
#
# COMPACT_ATOMS: atom_id res chain seq x y z
N MET A 1 -1.67 -72.47 39.43
CA MET A 1 -1.46 -71.60 38.24
C MET A 1 -2.66 -70.65 38.12
N GLU A 2 -2.83 -69.61 38.93
CA GLU A 2 -1.87 -68.72 39.65
C GLU A 2 -0.99 -67.88 38.69
N ASN A 3 -0.76 -66.58 38.90
CA ASN A 3 -1.33 -65.66 39.92
C ASN A 3 -1.24 -64.16 39.51
N ILE A 4 -2.26 -63.39 39.91
CA ILE A 4 -2.22 -62.09 40.65
C ILE A 4 -1.03 -61.12 40.33
N LEU A 5 -1.17 -59.94 39.71
CA LEU A 5 -1.95 -58.70 40.04
C LEU A 5 -1.29 -57.79 41.11
N HIS A 6 -1.04 -56.50 40.80
CA HIS A 6 -1.28 -55.37 41.74
C HIS A 6 -1.19 -53.95 41.12
N ILE A 7 -1.77 -52.97 41.83
CA ILE A 7 -1.90 -51.52 41.53
C ILE A 7 -1.58 -50.71 42.79
N GLN A 8 -0.93 -49.53 42.67
CA GLN A 8 -0.97 -48.30 43.51
C GLN A 8 0.15 -47.34 43.02
N ILE A 9 0.10 -46.00 42.95
CA ILE A 9 -0.69 -44.90 43.56
C ILE A 9 -0.46 -44.70 45.07
N PHE A 10 0.23 -43.60 45.43
CA PHE A 10 -0.10 -42.77 46.61
C PHE A 10 0.50 -41.35 46.51
N MET A 11 -0.17 -40.35 47.12
CA MET A 11 0.36 -38.98 47.35
C MET A 11 0.57 -38.73 48.84
N ILE A 12 1.61 -37.97 49.22
CA ILE A 12 1.71 -37.23 50.50
C ILE A 12 2.31 -35.83 50.22
N SER A 13 1.98 -34.85 51.06
CA SER A 13 2.34 -33.41 50.96
C SER A 13 2.91 -32.90 52.29
N LEU A 14 3.70 -31.81 52.30
CA LEU A 14 3.52 -30.58 53.14
C LEU A 14 4.79 -29.71 53.35
N ASN A 15 4.59 -28.38 53.39
CA ASN A 15 5.28 -27.30 54.16
C ASN A 15 6.74 -26.82 53.88
N ASN A 16 6.88 -25.65 53.20
CA ASN A 16 7.17 -24.27 53.72
C ASN A 16 8.13 -24.03 54.96
N PRO A 17 8.70 -22.80 55.16
CA PRO A 17 9.42 -21.86 54.24
C PRO A 17 10.60 -21.03 54.91
N HIS A 18 11.09 -19.96 54.24
CA HIS A 18 12.09 -18.91 54.68
C HIS A 18 13.58 -19.35 54.83
N PHE A 19 14.64 -18.54 54.62
CA PHE A 19 14.90 -17.10 54.90
C PHE A 19 15.93 -16.44 53.91
N LEU A 20 16.02 -15.09 53.94
CA LEU A 20 17.11 -14.21 53.41
C LEU A 20 17.98 -13.70 54.63
N PRO A 21 19.08 -12.88 54.54
CA PRO A 21 19.51 -11.96 53.46
C PRO A 21 21.07 -11.75 53.26
N SER A 22 21.43 -10.70 52.49
CA SER A 22 22.61 -9.76 52.53
C SER A 22 23.75 -9.93 53.59
N SER A 23 25.03 -9.49 53.41
CA SER A 23 25.79 -8.82 52.30
C SER A 23 27.25 -8.47 52.74
N LEU A 24 28.12 -7.99 51.81
CA LEU A 24 29.42 -7.29 52.03
C LEU A 24 30.60 -8.20 52.53
N THR A 25 31.92 -7.95 52.35
CA THR A 25 32.70 -6.78 51.84
C THR A 25 34.12 -7.18 51.34
N SER A 26 34.60 -6.66 50.18
CA SER A 26 35.99 -6.20 49.81
C SER A 26 37.29 -7.03 50.13
N PRO A 27 38.52 -6.68 49.64
CA PRO A 27 38.96 -5.73 48.60
C PRO A 27 39.95 -6.24 47.50
N LEU A 28 40.09 -5.41 46.44
CA LEU A 28 41.21 -5.06 45.53
C LEU A 28 42.67 -5.54 45.84
N PRO A 29 43.58 -5.68 44.82
CA PRO A 29 44.05 -4.54 43.99
C PRO A 29 44.47 -4.74 42.49
N HIS A 30 44.37 -3.64 41.70
CA HIS A 30 45.28 -3.06 40.66
C HIS A 30 46.05 -3.96 39.64
N LEU A 31 46.34 -3.63 38.36
CA LEU A 31 46.28 -2.45 37.42
C LEU A 31 46.59 -3.02 35.98
N PRO A 32 46.73 -2.28 34.83
CA PRO A 32 46.39 -0.88 34.48
C PRO A 32 45.58 -0.64 33.15
N HIS A 33 45.06 0.59 33.04
CA HIS A 33 44.79 1.53 31.91
C HIS A 33 45.15 1.19 30.43
N TYR A 34 44.59 1.85 29.40
CA TYR A 34 44.17 3.27 29.13
C TYR A 34 43.03 3.31 28.05
N SER A 35 42.37 4.39 27.59
CA SER A 35 41.96 5.79 27.98
C SER A 35 41.22 6.41 26.73
N ASN A 36 40.56 7.58 26.64
CA ASN A 36 39.61 8.43 27.44
C ASN A 36 38.50 8.89 26.41
N SER A 37 37.69 9.96 26.41
CA SER A 37 37.44 11.28 27.08
C SER A 37 35.92 11.59 26.89
N LEU A 38 35.14 12.33 27.70
CA LEU A 38 35.23 13.66 28.37
C LEU A 38 34.98 14.88 27.45
N SER A 39 34.13 15.88 27.78
CA SER A 39 33.07 15.98 28.83
C SER A 39 32.09 17.14 28.54
N CYS A 40 30.99 17.23 29.30
CA CYS A 40 30.07 18.40 29.33
C CYS A 40 30.49 19.45 30.36
N TYR A 41 29.93 20.67 30.26
CA TYR A 41 29.93 21.70 31.33
C TYR A 41 28.64 22.53 31.31
N ASN A 42 28.23 23.03 32.48
CA ASN A 42 27.06 23.92 32.66
C ASN A 42 27.28 24.79 33.92
N VAL A 43 27.00 26.11 33.88
CA VAL A 43 27.26 27.07 34.99
C VAL A 43 26.16 28.14 35.03
N ILE A 44 25.77 28.62 36.23
CA ILE A 44 24.55 29.42 36.46
C ILE A 44 24.77 30.62 37.41
N LEU A 45 24.29 31.81 36.99
CA LEU A 45 24.00 33.06 37.76
C LEU A 45 25.20 33.78 38.48
N PRO A 46 25.05 35.02 39.03
CA PRO A 46 23.83 35.83 39.27
C PRO A 46 23.77 37.32 38.82
N LEU A 47 22.54 37.75 38.53
CA LEU A 47 21.85 39.05 38.80
C LEU A 47 22.63 40.35 39.18
N ILE A 48 22.32 41.44 38.45
CA ILE A 48 22.14 42.84 38.97
C ILE A 48 20.88 43.46 38.30
N PHE A 49 20.32 44.56 38.83
CA PHE A 49 18.92 45.00 38.69
C PHE A 49 18.74 46.51 38.36
N LEU A 50 17.50 46.91 37.98
CA LEU A 50 16.89 48.27 37.92
C LEU A 50 16.92 49.12 36.61
N PRO A 51 15.92 50.02 36.37
CA PRO A 51 15.52 50.47 35.02
C PRO A 51 15.17 52.01 34.89
N PHE A 52 14.31 52.35 33.90
CA PHE A 52 13.40 53.53 33.78
C PHE A 52 13.80 54.83 33.00
N SER A 53 13.02 55.09 31.93
CA SER A 53 12.17 56.31 31.73
C SER A 53 12.49 57.34 30.61
N SER A 54 11.39 57.81 29.98
CA SER A 54 11.17 59.13 29.32
C SER A 54 11.65 59.32 27.87
N ARG A 55 10.99 60.12 26.99
CA ARG A 55 9.62 60.73 26.99
C ARG A 55 9.22 61.28 25.58
N VAL A 56 7.91 61.45 25.35
CA VAL A 56 7.26 62.49 24.50
C VAL A 56 7.46 62.50 22.96
N VAL A 57 6.48 61.89 22.27
CA VAL A 57 5.64 62.42 21.15
C VAL A 57 5.95 63.82 20.55
N LYS A 58 6.02 63.93 19.20
CA LYS A 58 5.36 65.00 18.40
C LYS A 58 5.31 64.78 16.86
N HIS A 59 4.28 65.38 16.24
CA HIS A 59 3.86 65.54 14.82
C HIS A 59 4.90 65.31 13.69
N CYS A 60 4.63 64.52 12.63
CA CYS A 60 3.72 64.76 11.48
C CYS A 60 4.11 65.87 10.48
N PHE A 61 4.08 65.53 9.18
CA PHE A 61 4.12 66.40 7.96
C PHE A 61 5.44 67.15 7.66
N SER A 62 5.87 67.39 6.41
CA SER A 62 5.32 67.06 5.08
C SER A 62 6.42 66.88 3.99
N SER A 63 6.00 66.76 2.73
CA SER A 63 6.78 66.70 1.47
C SER A 63 8.00 67.64 1.38
N SER A 64 9.04 67.34 0.59
CA SER A 64 8.98 67.24 -0.90
C SER A 64 10.34 66.86 -1.55
N SER A 65 10.39 66.88 -2.89
CA SER A 65 11.58 66.87 -3.77
C SER A 65 12.55 65.67 -3.73
N LEU A 66 12.17 64.62 -4.46
CA LEU A 66 12.89 63.98 -5.59
C LEU A 66 14.44 63.90 -5.62
N SER A 67 14.91 62.72 -6.04
CA SER A 67 16.20 62.41 -6.69
C SER A 67 17.45 62.19 -5.82
N ILE A 68 17.85 60.92 -5.68
CA ILE A 68 19.21 60.42 -5.97
C ILE A 68 19.18 58.89 -6.18
N PHE A 69 20.01 58.44 -7.11
CA PHE A 69 20.33 57.07 -7.59
C PHE A 69 19.75 55.83 -6.88
N MET A 70 19.27 54.89 -7.71
CA MET A 70 19.07 53.49 -7.35
C MET A 70 20.40 52.81 -6.99
N MET A 71 20.43 52.11 -5.85
CA MET A 71 21.29 50.95 -5.65
C MET A 71 20.48 49.88 -4.92
N GLY A 72 20.16 48.79 -5.61
CA GLY A 72 19.09 47.88 -5.21
C GLY A 72 19.46 46.92 -4.08
N LYS A 73 18.69 46.95 -2.98
CA LYS A 73 18.46 45.78 -2.13
C LYS A 73 16.95 45.53 -2.03
N VAL A 74 16.43 44.73 -2.95
CA VAL A 74 15.04 44.29 -2.91
C VAL A 74 14.89 43.23 -1.83
N VAL A 75 14.54 43.65 -0.62
CA VAL A 75 13.96 42.74 0.38
C VAL A 75 12.58 42.36 -0.13
N LYS A 76 12.46 41.19 -0.77
CA LYS A 76 11.15 40.60 -1.08
C LYS A 76 10.46 40.26 0.23
N SER A 77 9.58 41.15 0.70
CA SER A 77 8.64 40.82 1.76
C SER A 77 7.72 39.71 1.24
N PHE A 78 7.83 38.52 1.82
CA PHE A 78 6.87 37.46 1.59
C PHE A 78 5.56 37.85 2.30
N CYS A 79 4.63 38.44 1.54
CA CYS A 79 3.23 38.44 1.96
C CYS A 79 2.74 36.99 1.97
N PHE A 80 2.78 36.36 3.14
CA PHE A 80 1.97 35.18 3.40
C PHE A 80 0.50 35.58 3.20
N LEU A 81 -0.06 35.16 2.06
CA LEU A 81 -1.50 35.14 1.86
C LEU A 81 -2.05 34.05 2.77
N VAL A 82 -2.36 34.43 4.01
CA VAL A 82 -3.06 33.59 4.98
C VAL A 82 -4.45 33.33 4.40
N PHE A 83 -4.58 32.22 3.67
CA PHE A 83 -5.87 31.68 3.29
C PHE A 83 -6.59 31.28 4.58
N PHE A 84 -7.43 32.18 5.08
CA PHE A 84 -8.51 31.85 6.01
C PHE A 84 -9.49 30.93 5.28
N GLY A 85 -9.13 29.64 5.22
CA GLY A 85 -10.00 28.58 4.78
C GLY A 85 -11.20 28.50 5.72
N VAL A 86 -12.28 29.17 5.33
CA VAL A 86 -13.60 28.90 5.87
C VAL A 86 -13.86 27.41 5.65
N LEU A 87 -14.24 26.70 6.72
CA LEU A 87 -14.71 25.32 6.63
C LEU A 87 -16.04 25.29 5.86
N VAL A 88 -15.94 25.23 4.54
CA VAL A 88 -17.04 24.81 3.68
C VAL A 88 -17.31 23.35 4.00
N GLU A 89 -18.56 22.99 4.27
CA GLU A 89 -19.01 21.61 4.50
C GLU A 89 -19.04 20.82 3.17
N GLY A 90 -17.87 20.70 2.54
CA GLY A 90 -17.68 20.05 1.26
C GLY A 90 -17.78 18.53 1.34
N LEU A 91 -17.96 17.92 0.18
CA LEU A 91 -17.99 16.47 0.00
C LEU A 91 -16.60 15.87 0.25
N ASN A 92 -16.39 15.28 1.42
CA ASN A 92 -15.08 14.80 1.90
C ASN A 92 -14.85 13.30 1.64
N ILE A 93 -15.26 12.79 0.49
CA ILE A 93 -15.07 11.38 0.09
C ILE A 93 -13.78 11.24 -0.75
N TRP A 94 -13.05 10.13 -0.56
CA TRP A 94 -11.87 9.74 -1.35
C TRP A 94 -11.79 8.21 -1.54
N PRO A 95 -11.62 7.70 -2.77
CA PRO A 95 -11.83 8.36 -4.06
C PRO A 95 -13.22 8.97 -4.23
N MET A 96 -13.33 10.04 -5.02
CA MET A 96 -14.60 10.66 -5.41
C MET A 96 -15.49 9.66 -6.17
N PRO A 97 -16.72 9.35 -5.70
CA PRO A 97 -17.61 8.43 -6.41
C PRO A 97 -18.10 8.98 -7.76
N ASN A 98 -18.60 8.08 -8.62
CA ASN A 98 -19.10 8.47 -9.94
C ASN A 98 -20.39 9.32 -9.89
N SER A 99 -21.30 9.03 -8.97
CA SER A 99 -22.52 9.83 -8.74
C SER A 99 -22.80 9.95 -7.24
N VAL A 100 -23.04 11.18 -6.79
CA VAL A 100 -23.33 11.50 -5.38
C VAL A 100 -24.48 12.49 -5.31
N ASN A 101 -25.48 12.19 -4.47
CA ASN A 101 -26.52 13.11 -4.02
C ASN A 101 -26.57 13.06 -2.48
N TYR A 102 -26.74 14.22 -1.85
CA TYR A 102 -26.75 14.36 -0.39
C TYR A 102 -27.68 15.48 0.07
N GLY A 103 -28.06 15.45 1.35
CA GLY A 103 -28.94 16.41 1.99
C GLY A 103 -28.24 17.25 3.07
N HIS A 104 -29.00 17.60 4.11
CA HIS A 104 -28.61 18.57 5.13
C HIS A 104 -29.00 18.15 6.56
N GLN A 105 -29.52 16.92 6.74
CA GLN A 105 -29.89 16.39 8.05
C GLN A 105 -28.72 15.56 8.64
N ILE A 106 -28.79 15.23 9.93
CA ILE A 106 -27.82 14.39 10.64
C ILE A 106 -28.55 13.17 11.20
N MET A 107 -27.93 12.00 11.11
CA MET A 107 -28.37 10.78 11.80
C MET A 107 -27.29 10.26 12.74
N TYR A 108 -27.70 9.42 13.69
CA TYR A 108 -26.87 8.86 14.75
C TYR A 108 -26.92 7.33 14.67
N LEU A 109 -25.77 6.66 14.71
CA LEU A 109 -25.75 5.19 14.76
C LEU A 109 -26.19 4.72 16.16
N SER A 110 -27.10 3.75 16.22
CA SER A 110 -27.50 3.09 17.47
C SER A 110 -26.35 2.29 18.09
N ASN A 111 -26.30 2.16 19.42
CA ASN A 111 -25.37 1.23 20.09
C ASN A 111 -25.48 -0.22 19.55
N ASP A 112 -26.70 -0.67 19.23
CA ASP A 112 -26.97 -2.00 18.67
C ASP A 112 -26.88 -2.03 17.12
N PHE A 113 -25.94 -1.28 16.52
CA PHE A 113 -25.82 -1.15 15.06
C PHE A 113 -25.61 -2.51 14.39
N ALA A 114 -26.59 -2.96 13.60
CA ALA A 114 -26.63 -4.35 13.11
C ALA A 114 -26.46 -4.49 11.59
N LEU A 115 -25.73 -5.52 11.16
CA LEU A 115 -25.76 -6.00 9.78
C LEU A 115 -27.05 -6.80 9.51
N LYS A 116 -27.74 -6.46 8.42
CA LYS A 116 -28.83 -7.25 7.83
C LYS A 116 -28.47 -7.71 6.42
N THR A 117 -28.96 -8.89 6.04
CA THR A 117 -28.70 -9.51 4.73
C THR A 117 -29.94 -10.20 4.14
N ASP A 118 -31.14 -9.92 4.67
CA ASP A 118 -32.38 -10.51 4.19
C ASP A 118 -32.69 -10.14 2.72
N GLY A 119 -32.92 -11.15 1.88
CA GLY A 119 -33.08 -10.96 0.42
C GLY A 119 -31.77 -10.95 -0.38
N SER A 120 -30.60 -10.93 0.28
CA SER A 120 -29.32 -11.24 -0.36
C SER A 120 -29.29 -12.68 -0.89
N LYS A 121 -28.56 -12.92 -1.99
CA LYS A 121 -28.28 -14.27 -2.50
C LYS A 121 -26.99 -14.86 -1.93
N TYR A 122 -26.10 -14.02 -1.44
CA TYR A 122 -24.85 -14.41 -0.80
C TYR A 122 -25.09 -14.82 0.65
N ASN A 123 -24.59 -16.00 1.04
CA ASN A 123 -24.80 -16.60 2.36
C ASN A 123 -23.64 -16.36 3.36
N ASP A 124 -22.58 -15.66 2.93
CA ASP A 124 -21.35 -15.39 3.68
C ASP A 124 -20.67 -16.62 4.31
N ALA A 125 -20.67 -17.75 3.59
CA ALA A 125 -20.04 -18.99 4.07
C ALA A 125 -18.52 -18.87 4.35
N SER A 126 -17.84 -17.90 3.72
CA SER A 126 -16.42 -17.57 3.95
C SER A 126 -16.20 -16.50 5.03
N GLY A 127 -17.26 -15.85 5.51
CA GLY A 127 -17.21 -14.80 6.53
C GLY A 127 -16.72 -13.42 6.05
N ILE A 128 -16.51 -13.21 4.74
CA ILE A 128 -15.98 -11.95 4.18
C ILE A 128 -16.83 -10.74 4.59
N LEU A 129 -18.15 -10.83 4.52
CA LEU A 129 -19.05 -9.72 4.81
C LEU A 129 -19.15 -9.48 6.33
N LYS A 130 -19.17 -10.54 7.15
CA LYS A 130 -19.12 -10.45 8.60
C LYS A 130 -17.80 -9.83 9.09
N ASP A 131 -16.66 -10.31 8.58
CA ASP A 131 -15.34 -9.76 8.88
C ASP A 131 -15.26 -8.28 8.45
N ALA A 132 -15.82 -7.93 7.29
CA ALA A 132 -15.85 -6.55 6.80
C ALA A 132 -16.77 -5.63 7.62
N PHE A 133 -17.87 -6.16 8.16
CA PHE A 133 -18.73 -5.41 9.08
C PHE A 133 -18.06 -5.15 10.43
N SER A 134 -17.31 -6.13 10.96
CA SER A 134 -16.46 -5.91 12.15
C SER A 134 -15.45 -4.80 11.89
N ARG A 135 -14.66 -4.92 10.81
CA ARG A 135 -13.68 -3.89 10.41
C ARG A 135 -14.30 -2.52 10.17
N LEU A 136 -15.55 -2.45 9.71
CA LEU A 136 -16.26 -1.18 9.59
C LEU A 136 -16.45 -0.54 10.97
N LEU A 137 -16.96 -1.28 11.96
CA LEU A 137 -17.16 -0.78 13.33
C LEU A 137 -15.85 -0.29 13.93
N ASP A 138 -14.80 -1.12 13.93
CA ASP A 138 -13.46 -0.78 14.43
C ASP A 138 -12.97 0.58 13.86
N VAL A 139 -13.18 0.78 12.56
CA VAL A 139 -12.75 1.97 11.79
C VAL A 139 -13.61 3.23 12.01
N ILE A 140 -14.87 3.10 12.43
CA ILE A 140 -15.75 4.26 12.72
C ILE A 140 -15.85 4.59 14.22
N GLU A 141 -15.47 3.64 15.08
CA GLU A 141 -15.33 3.84 16.53
C GLU A 141 -13.99 4.51 16.89
N VAL A 142 -12.92 4.27 16.13
CA VAL A 142 -11.61 4.96 16.28
C VAL A 142 -11.02 4.79 17.69
N ASP A 143 -11.14 3.59 18.26
CA ASP A 143 -10.79 3.26 19.65
C ASP A 143 -11.46 4.18 20.71
N HIS A 144 -12.60 4.80 20.40
CA HIS A 144 -13.34 5.67 21.32
C HIS A 144 -14.54 4.96 21.95
N VAL A 145 -14.71 5.15 23.26
CA VAL A 145 -15.86 4.61 24.01
C VAL A 145 -17.15 5.31 23.57
N ILE A 146 -18.08 4.53 23.03
CA ILE A 146 -19.46 4.96 22.80
C ILE A 146 -20.29 4.67 24.05
N ASP A 147 -20.62 5.72 24.80
CA ASP A 147 -21.52 5.67 25.97
C ASP A 147 -22.54 6.83 25.94
N SER A 148 -23.04 7.15 24.74
CA SER A 148 -24.10 8.15 24.58
C SER A 148 -25.45 7.68 25.14
N ASN A 149 -26.19 8.61 25.76
CA ASN A 149 -27.55 8.35 26.22
C ASN A 149 -28.56 8.61 25.09
N PHE A 150 -28.84 7.58 24.29
CA PHE A 150 -29.75 7.65 23.14
C PHE A 150 -31.19 8.09 23.48
N SER A 151 -31.60 8.08 24.75
CA SER A 151 -32.93 8.60 25.18
C SER A 151 -33.11 10.12 25.03
N HIS A 152 -32.05 10.87 24.70
CA HIS A 152 -32.12 12.31 24.42
C HIS A 152 -32.18 12.68 22.93
N PHE A 153 -32.08 11.70 22.03
CA PHE A 153 -32.07 11.91 20.58
C PHE A 153 -33.47 11.70 20.01
N ASP A 154 -33.78 12.34 18.88
CA ASP A 154 -35.01 12.04 18.14
C ASP A 154 -34.94 10.60 17.58
N PRO A 155 -35.86 9.69 17.94
CA PRO A 155 -35.86 8.31 17.43
C PRO A 155 -35.91 8.20 15.89
N ILE A 156 -36.41 9.24 15.21
CA ILE A 156 -36.49 9.31 13.74
C ILE A 156 -35.09 9.52 13.12
N ALA A 157 -34.14 10.07 13.89
CA ALA A 157 -32.76 10.31 13.48
C ALA A 157 -31.80 9.13 13.79
N ILE A 158 -32.30 8.00 14.30
CA ILE A 158 -31.46 6.85 14.68
C ILE A 158 -31.33 5.85 13.52
N LEU A 159 -30.09 5.61 13.10
CA LEU A 159 -29.70 4.62 12.10
C LEU A 159 -29.40 3.29 12.82
N HIS A 160 -30.25 2.29 12.62
CA HIS A 160 -30.29 1.04 13.39
C HIS A 160 -29.34 -0.05 12.84
N GLY A 161 -28.60 0.23 11.78
CA GLY A 161 -27.74 -0.75 11.11
C GLY A 161 -27.53 -0.48 9.62
N ILE A 162 -26.97 -1.48 8.95
CA ILE A 162 -26.80 -1.52 7.50
C ILE A 162 -27.40 -2.79 6.91
N HIS A 163 -28.20 -2.64 5.86
CA HIS A 163 -28.83 -3.72 5.12
C HIS A 163 -28.10 -3.91 3.78
N VAL A 164 -27.59 -5.12 3.55
CA VAL A 164 -26.72 -5.47 2.43
C VAL A 164 -27.40 -6.51 1.53
N ILE A 165 -27.50 -6.20 0.24
CA ILE A 165 -27.98 -7.12 -0.79
C ILE A 165 -26.83 -7.40 -1.79
N VAL A 166 -26.43 -8.66 -1.88
CA VAL A 166 -25.49 -9.15 -2.89
C VAL A 166 -26.23 -10.05 -3.88
N TRP A 167 -26.05 -9.80 -5.18
CA TRP A 167 -26.73 -10.56 -6.24
C TRP A 167 -26.00 -11.84 -6.70
N SER A 168 -24.69 -11.92 -6.50
CA SER A 168 -23.89 -13.14 -6.64
C SER A 168 -24.10 -14.10 -5.47
N GLN A 169 -23.94 -15.40 -5.73
CA GLN A 169 -23.74 -16.42 -4.67
C GLN A 169 -22.25 -16.72 -4.43
N SER A 170 -21.38 -16.33 -5.36
CA SER A 170 -19.95 -16.59 -5.34
C SER A 170 -19.14 -15.39 -4.86
N ASP A 171 -18.13 -15.71 -4.08
CA ASP A 171 -17.05 -14.92 -3.49
C ASP A 171 -15.67 -15.31 -4.06
N GLU A 172 -15.62 -15.68 -5.35
CA GLU A 172 -14.36 -15.92 -6.04
C GLU A 172 -13.75 -14.61 -6.55
N LEU A 173 -12.57 -14.23 -6.04
CA LEU A 173 -11.86 -13.02 -6.47
C LEU A 173 -11.16 -13.25 -7.82
N GLN A 174 -11.93 -13.12 -8.90
CA GLN A 174 -11.41 -13.18 -10.28
C GLN A 174 -10.97 -11.79 -10.78
N TYR A 175 -10.02 -11.76 -11.73
CA TYR A 175 -9.68 -10.53 -12.44
C TYR A 175 -10.89 -9.99 -13.21
N GLY A 176 -11.24 -8.71 -13.02
CA GLY A 176 -12.40 -8.09 -13.64
C GLY A 176 -13.74 -8.43 -12.97
N VAL A 177 -13.71 -8.84 -11.69
CA VAL A 177 -14.92 -8.98 -10.87
C VAL A 177 -15.69 -7.65 -10.78
N ASP A 178 -17.02 -7.74 -10.60
CA ASP A 178 -17.87 -6.55 -10.50
C ASP A 178 -17.73 -5.91 -9.10
N GLU A 179 -17.01 -4.79 -9.07
CA GLU A 179 -16.74 -3.95 -7.89
C GLU A 179 -17.75 -2.79 -7.74
N SER A 180 -18.84 -2.77 -8.52
CA SER A 180 -19.85 -1.70 -8.46
C SER A 180 -20.79 -1.83 -7.26
N TYR A 181 -21.29 -0.70 -6.77
CA TYR A 181 -22.30 -0.67 -5.72
C TYR A 181 -23.20 0.57 -5.80
N LYS A 182 -24.34 0.47 -5.12
CA LYS A 182 -25.20 1.60 -4.74
C LYS A 182 -25.21 1.67 -3.22
N LEU A 183 -25.06 2.87 -2.66
CA LEU A 183 -25.20 3.14 -1.23
C LEU A 183 -26.28 4.22 -1.05
N SER A 184 -27.29 3.94 -0.25
CA SER A 184 -28.29 4.94 0.13
C SER A 184 -28.53 4.97 1.63
N ILE A 185 -28.52 6.16 2.23
CA ILE A 185 -28.80 6.38 3.64
C ILE A 185 -30.04 7.28 3.70
N PRO A 186 -31.19 6.81 4.21
CA PRO A 186 -32.37 7.65 4.37
C PRO A 186 -32.11 8.77 5.40
N SER A 187 -33.09 9.66 5.61
CA SER A 187 -32.98 10.73 6.62
C SER A 187 -34.12 10.76 7.65
N HIS A 188 -35.10 9.87 7.49
CA HIS A 188 -36.28 9.76 8.35
C HIS A 188 -36.95 8.39 8.14
N GLY A 189 -37.58 7.86 9.18
CA GLY A 189 -38.36 6.63 9.14
C GLY A 189 -38.42 5.91 10.48
N THR A 190 -39.11 4.77 10.55
CA THR A 190 -39.10 3.88 11.71
C THR A 190 -38.18 2.69 11.45
N GLN A 191 -37.20 2.46 12.33
CA GLN A 191 -36.12 1.47 12.13
C GLN A 191 -35.35 1.68 10.82
N VAL A 192 -34.74 2.86 10.66
CA VAL A 192 -33.98 3.22 9.46
C VAL A 192 -32.68 2.40 9.38
N TYR A 193 -32.38 1.85 8.20
CA TYR A 193 -31.10 1.22 7.87
C TYR A 193 -30.42 2.00 6.74
N ALA A 194 -29.09 2.02 6.72
CA ALA A 194 -28.37 2.31 5.48
C ALA A 194 -28.52 1.09 4.56
N HIS A 195 -28.55 1.29 3.24
CA HIS A 195 -28.69 0.21 2.26
C HIS A 195 -27.50 0.18 1.31
N ILE A 196 -26.88 -0.99 1.16
CA ILE A 196 -25.89 -1.26 0.11
C ILE A 196 -26.42 -2.37 -0.81
N GLU A 197 -26.40 -2.12 -2.11
CA GLU A 197 -26.75 -3.09 -3.15
C GLU A 197 -25.54 -3.24 -4.10
N ALA A 198 -25.08 -4.48 -4.33
CA ALA A 198 -23.93 -4.75 -5.19
C ALA A 198 -24.08 -6.08 -5.95
N GLN A 199 -23.42 -6.19 -7.10
CA GLN A 199 -23.39 -7.44 -7.87
C GLN A 199 -22.57 -8.54 -7.16
N THR A 200 -21.47 -8.18 -6.50
CA THR A 200 -20.64 -9.11 -5.71
C THR A 200 -20.36 -8.56 -4.31
N VAL A 201 -19.82 -9.41 -3.42
CA VAL A 201 -19.40 -8.99 -2.08
C VAL A 201 -18.32 -7.89 -2.14
N TYR A 202 -17.49 -7.83 -3.18
CA TYR A 202 -16.44 -6.82 -3.31
C TYR A 202 -16.98 -5.41 -3.56
N GLY A 203 -18.07 -5.28 -4.32
CA GLY A 203 -18.80 -4.01 -4.40
C GLY A 203 -19.32 -3.56 -3.03
N VAL A 204 -19.78 -4.49 -2.19
CA VAL A 204 -20.15 -4.16 -0.80
C VAL A 204 -18.96 -3.67 0.01
N LEU A 205 -17.77 -4.26 -0.14
CA LEU A 205 -16.57 -3.79 0.57
C LEU A 205 -16.26 -2.31 0.25
N HIS A 206 -16.33 -1.93 -1.02
CA HIS A 206 -16.15 -0.53 -1.45
C HIS A 206 -17.28 0.39 -0.97
N GLY A 207 -18.52 -0.13 -0.88
CA GLY A 207 -19.66 0.56 -0.28
C GLY A 207 -19.50 0.78 1.22
N LEU A 208 -19.02 -0.22 1.98
CA LEU A 208 -18.74 -0.14 3.42
C LEU A 208 -17.60 0.85 3.69
N GLN A 209 -16.51 0.80 2.91
CA GLN A 209 -15.44 1.78 3.01
C GLN A 209 -15.96 3.20 2.73
N THR A 210 -16.85 3.38 1.76
CA THR A 210 -17.43 4.70 1.47
C THR A 210 -18.37 5.17 2.58
N PHE A 211 -19.21 4.28 3.13
CA PHE A 211 -20.02 4.56 4.32
C PHE A 211 -19.16 5.01 5.52
N SER A 212 -18.00 4.37 5.74
CA SER A 212 -17.08 4.72 6.83
C SER A 212 -16.53 6.16 6.76
N GLN A 213 -16.54 6.81 5.59
CA GLN A 213 -16.11 8.20 5.40
C GLN A 213 -17.25 9.21 5.63
N LEU A 214 -18.50 8.74 5.66
CA LEU A 214 -19.68 9.54 6.00
C LEU A 214 -19.92 9.58 7.52
N CYS A 215 -19.44 8.56 8.23
CA CYS A 215 -19.41 8.46 9.68
C CYS A 215 -18.37 9.40 10.31
N ARG A 216 -18.72 10.00 11.45
CA ARG A 216 -17.80 10.82 12.28
C ARG A 216 -18.10 10.59 13.76
N PHE A 217 -17.09 10.34 14.58
CA PHE A 217 -17.25 10.33 16.04
C PHE A 217 -17.41 11.76 16.57
N ASN A 218 -18.50 12.03 17.29
CA ASN A 218 -18.73 13.31 17.96
C ASN A 218 -18.34 13.21 19.44
N PHE A 219 -17.26 13.90 19.83
CA PHE A 219 -16.72 13.88 21.20
C PHE A 219 -17.63 14.53 22.26
N THR A 220 -18.56 15.41 21.88
CA THR A 220 -19.55 16.00 22.81
C THR A 220 -20.69 15.03 23.06
N ASN A 221 -21.20 14.40 22.00
CA ASN A 221 -22.32 13.45 22.09
C ASN A 221 -21.88 12.03 22.48
N ARG A 222 -20.60 11.69 22.28
CA ARG A 222 -19.98 10.36 22.46
C ARG A 222 -20.70 9.27 21.66
N ALA A 223 -21.03 9.61 20.42
CA ALA A 223 -21.78 8.83 19.45
C ALA A 223 -21.19 9.03 18.04
N ILE A 224 -21.47 8.09 17.13
CA ILE A 224 -21.12 8.23 15.71
C ILE A 224 -22.28 8.88 14.96
N GLU A 225 -21.97 9.90 14.19
CA GLU A 225 -22.90 10.71 13.40
C GLU A 225 -22.66 10.50 11.90
N VAL A 226 -23.74 10.47 11.11
CA VAL A 226 -23.71 10.58 9.65
C VAL A 226 -24.35 11.90 9.27
N HIS A 227 -23.52 12.82 8.78
CA HIS A 227 -23.93 14.16 8.36
C HIS A 227 -24.47 14.15 6.92
N GLN A 228 -25.17 15.21 6.53
CA GLN A 228 -25.66 15.43 5.15
C GLN A 228 -26.60 14.32 4.60
N VAL A 229 -27.37 13.65 5.45
CA VAL A 229 -28.44 12.73 4.98
C VAL A 229 -29.62 13.50 4.34
N PRO A 230 -30.40 12.88 3.42
CA PRO A 230 -30.22 11.52 2.90
C PRO A 230 -29.08 11.45 1.87
N TRP A 231 -28.37 10.33 1.84
CA TRP A 231 -27.34 10.03 0.84
C TRP A 231 -27.88 9.11 -0.24
N TYR A 232 -27.46 9.34 -1.49
CA TYR A 232 -27.62 8.40 -2.60
C TYR A 232 -26.36 8.44 -3.48
N ILE A 233 -25.61 7.34 -3.47
CA ILE A 233 -24.33 7.16 -4.16
C ILE A 233 -24.44 5.97 -5.12
N ILE A 234 -23.96 6.13 -6.35
CA ILE A 234 -23.72 5.04 -7.30
C ILE A 234 -22.26 5.12 -7.71
N ASP A 235 -21.53 4.01 -7.60
CA ASP A 235 -20.08 4.01 -7.80
C ASP A 235 -19.56 2.70 -8.42
N GLN A 236 -18.44 2.80 -9.13
CA GLN A 236 -17.72 1.69 -9.77
C GLN A 236 -16.32 2.18 -10.20
N PRO A 237 -15.29 1.31 -10.22
CA PRO A 237 -13.96 1.72 -10.65
C PRO A 237 -13.90 2.01 -12.17
N ARG A 238 -13.08 3.00 -12.54
CA ARG A 238 -12.70 3.32 -13.92
C ARG A 238 -11.78 2.26 -14.54
N PHE A 239 -10.93 1.64 -13.74
CA PHE A 239 -10.00 0.57 -14.18
C PHE A 239 -10.05 -0.65 -13.26
N PHE A 240 -9.91 -1.85 -13.86
CA PHE A 240 -9.94 -3.13 -13.15
C PHE A 240 -8.65 -3.47 -12.40
N TYR A 241 -7.51 -2.92 -12.82
CA TYR A 241 -6.21 -3.11 -12.17
C TYR A 241 -5.82 -1.82 -11.43
N ARG A 242 -5.76 -1.87 -10.10
CA ARG A 242 -5.39 -0.72 -9.25
C ARG A 242 -4.37 -1.19 -8.23
N GLY A 243 -3.12 -1.17 -8.67
CA GLY A 243 -2.01 -1.85 -8.01
C GLY A 243 -1.24 -1.00 -7.00
N LEU A 244 -0.62 -1.68 -6.05
CA LEU A 244 0.52 -1.21 -5.26
C LEU A 244 1.59 -2.32 -5.29
N LEU A 245 2.78 -2.02 -5.81
CA LEU A 245 3.94 -2.90 -5.65
C LEU A 245 4.59 -2.68 -4.29
N ILE A 246 4.95 -3.76 -3.61
CA ILE A 246 5.88 -3.77 -2.47
C ILE A 246 7.06 -4.68 -2.77
N ASP A 247 8.26 -4.18 -2.50
CA ASP A 247 9.51 -4.94 -2.55
C ASP A 247 9.82 -5.54 -1.17
N THR A 248 9.98 -6.86 -1.11
CA THR A 248 10.41 -7.57 0.11
C THR A 248 11.78 -8.23 -0.01
N SER A 249 12.53 -7.94 -1.08
CA SER A 249 13.88 -8.48 -1.30
C SER A 249 14.97 -7.50 -0.89
N ARG A 250 14.84 -6.22 -1.27
CA ARG A 250 15.83 -5.18 -0.94
C ARG A 250 15.86 -4.95 0.57
N HIS A 251 14.69 -4.87 1.22
CA HIS A 251 14.54 -5.05 2.67
C HIS A 251 13.39 -6.02 2.98
N TYR A 252 13.49 -6.76 4.08
CA TYR A 252 12.46 -7.71 4.51
C TYR A 252 11.31 -6.99 5.23
N LEU A 253 10.07 -7.25 4.82
CA LEU A 253 8.87 -6.71 5.48
C LEU A 253 8.20 -7.78 6.36
N PRO A 254 8.07 -7.59 7.69
CA PRO A 254 7.33 -8.50 8.56
C PRO A 254 5.86 -8.64 8.14
N LEU A 255 5.29 -9.85 8.30
CA LEU A 255 3.90 -10.14 7.92
C LEU A 255 2.85 -9.14 8.46
N PRO A 256 2.95 -8.59 9.69
CA PRO A 256 2.03 -7.54 10.15
C PRO A 256 2.07 -6.27 9.29
N ILE A 257 3.24 -5.87 8.79
CA ILE A 257 3.40 -4.69 7.92
C ILE A 257 2.73 -4.92 6.56
N ILE A 258 2.92 -6.11 5.97
CA ILE A 258 2.24 -6.50 4.72
C ILE A 258 0.71 -6.47 4.92
N LYS A 259 0.21 -6.89 6.10
CA LYS A 259 -1.22 -6.83 6.45
C LYS A 259 -1.73 -5.40 6.60
N ASN A 260 -1.02 -4.53 7.30
CA ASN A 260 -1.36 -3.10 7.40
C ASN A 260 -1.41 -2.42 6.01
N ILE A 261 -0.48 -2.78 5.12
CA ILE A 261 -0.48 -2.30 3.73
C ILE A 261 -1.75 -2.80 3.01
N ILE A 262 -2.11 -4.08 3.14
CA ILE A 262 -3.36 -4.63 2.58
C ILE A 262 -4.61 -3.93 3.17
N ASP A 263 -4.68 -3.66 4.47
CA ASP A 263 -5.80 -2.93 5.07
C ASP A 263 -5.89 -1.48 4.55
N SER A 264 -4.76 -0.76 4.55
CA SER A 264 -4.70 0.64 4.07
C SER A 264 -4.99 0.78 2.57
N MET A 265 -4.62 -0.21 1.75
CA MET A 265 -5.03 -0.31 0.35
C MET A 265 -6.56 -0.32 0.18
N THR A 266 -7.30 -1.02 1.06
CA THR A 266 -8.77 -1.02 1.01
C THR A 266 -9.34 0.38 1.21
N TYR A 267 -8.70 1.20 2.06
CA TYR A 267 -9.20 2.53 2.36
C TYR A 267 -9.18 3.44 1.12
N ALA A 268 -8.20 3.26 0.23
CA ALA A 268 -8.12 3.97 -1.05
C ALA A 268 -8.79 3.22 -2.22
N LYS A 269 -9.44 2.08 -1.98
CA LYS A 269 -10.05 1.19 -2.99
C LYS A 269 -9.05 0.61 -4.03
N LEU A 270 -7.78 0.43 -3.65
CA LEU A 270 -6.80 -0.36 -4.43
C LEU A 270 -7.16 -1.86 -4.34
N ASN A 271 -6.84 -2.64 -5.38
CA ASN A 271 -7.31 -4.04 -5.50
C ASN A 271 -6.26 -5.07 -5.97
N VAL A 272 -5.01 -4.68 -6.24
CA VAL A 272 -3.91 -5.61 -6.48
C VAL A 272 -2.72 -5.26 -5.59
N LEU A 273 -2.28 -6.22 -4.77
CA LEU A 273 -0.96 -6.18 -4.14
C LEU A 273 0.00 -6.88 -5.10
N HIS A 274 0.91 -6.13 -5.69
CA HIS A 274 2.01 -6.69 -6.46
C HIS A 274 3.17 -6.96 -5.50
N TRP A 275 3.39 -8.22 -5.17
CA TRP A 275 4.45 -8.62 -4.25
C TRP A 275 5.70 -8.93 -5.07
N HIS A 276 6.66 -8.00 -5.02
CA HIS A 276 8.01 -8.20 -5.53
C HIS A 276 8.83 -8.95 -4.48
N ILE A 277 8.83 -10.29 -4.59
CA ILE A 277 9.22 -11.17 -3.47
C ILE A 277 10.74 -11.40 -3.41
N VAL A 278 11.43 -11.47 -4.56
CA VAL A 278 12.83 -11.90 -4.70
C VAL A 278 13.56 -11.07 -5.75
N ASP A 279 14.82 -10.71 -5.46
CA ASP A 279 15.69 -9.87 -6.28
C ASP A 279 17.17 -10.27 -6.06
N THR A 280 18.12 -9.48 -6.56
CA THR A 280 19.57 -9.60 -6.37
C THR A 280 19.95 -9.72 -4.89
N GLN A 281 19.34 -8.92 -4.02
CA GLN A 281 19.74 -8.74 -2.62
C GLN A 281 19.35 -9.96 -1.77
N SER A 282 18.09 -10.41 -1.82
CA SER A 282 17.65 -11.55 -1.02
C SER A 282 16.55 -12.43 -1.63
N PHE A 283 16.48 -13.68 -1.17
CA PHE A 283 15.43 -14.65 -1.51
C PHE A 283 14.72 -15.10 -0.21
N PRO A 284 13.74 -14.35 0.32
CA PRO A 284 13.09 -14.67 1.60
C PRO A 284 12.09 -15.84 1.53
N LEU A 285 11.50 -16.12 0.35
CA LEU A 285 10.40 -17.08 0.21
C LEU A 285 10.88 -18.54 0.17
N GLU A 286 10.21 -19.42 0.90
CA GLU A 286 10.30 -20.87 0.79
C GLU A 286 9.76 -21.37 -0.55
N ILE A 287 10.54 -22.18 -1.28
CA ILE A 287 10.05 -22.90 -2.47
C ILE A 287 10.21 -24.41 -2.20
N PRO A 288 9.14 -25.16 -1.88
CA PRO A 288 9.22 -26.58 -1.53
C PRO A 288 9.86 -27.46 -2.61
N SER A 289 9.69 -27.13 -3.90
CA SER A 289 10.36 -27.83 -5.01
C SER A 289 11.87 -27.56 -5.09
N PHE A 290 12.33 -26.42 -4.55
CA PHE A 290 13.73 -25.96 -4.59
C PHE A 290 14.16 -25.36 -3.24
N PRO A 291 14.17 -26.16 -2.15
CA PRO A 291 14.22 -25.68 -0.76
C PRO A 291 15.59 -25.14 -0.31
N LYS A 292 16.53 -24.93 -1.24
CA LYS A 292 17.76 -24.17 -0.97
C LYS A 292 17.68 -22.72 -1.43
N LEU A 293 16.71 -22.31 -2.26
CA LEU A 293 16.63 -20.93 -2.76
C LEU A 293 16.66 -19.91 -1.62
N TRP A 294 15.88 -20.14 -0.56
CA TRP A 294 15.87 -19.30 0.64
C TRP A 294 17.17 -19.25 1.47
N ASN A 295 18.23 -19.96 1.06
CA ASN A 295 19.59 -19.68 1.55
C ASN A 295 20.10 -18.31 1.09
N GLY A 296 19.45 -17.69 0.09
CA GLY A 296 19.62 -16.29 -0.26
C GLY A 296 18.84 -15.30 0.62
N ALA A 297 18.07 -15.75 1.63
CA ALA A 297 17.46 -14.84 2.60
C ALA A 297 18.52 -14.16 3.49
N TYR A 298 18.25 -12.95 3.98
CA TYR A 298 19.16 -12.22 4.88
C TYR A 298 19.48 -12.99 6.18
N SER A 299 18.49 -13.67 6.77
CA SER A 299 18.67 -14.54 7.92
C SER A 299 17.67 -15.70 7.95
N ILE A 300 17.65 -16.43 9.07
CA ILE A 300 16.64 -17.47 9.34
C ILE A 300 15.29 -16.86 9.75
N SER A 301 15.30 -15.63 10.30
CA SER A 301 14.13 -14.88 10.76
C SER A 301 13.48 -13.99 9.68
N GLU A 302 14.21 -13.66 8.62
CA GLU A 302 13.76 -12.81 7.52
C GLU A 302 13.33 -13.68 6.33
N ARG A 303 12.29 -14.47 6.56
CA ARG A 303 11.80 -15.51 5.63
C ARG A 303 10.28 -15.61 5.65
N TYR A 304 9.72 -16.02 4.52
CA TYR A 304 8.30 -16.37 4.38
C TYR A 304 8.19 -17.85 4.05
N THR A 305 7.39 -18.61 4.80
CA THR A 305 7.00 -19.97 4.38
C THR A 305 5.90 -19.90 3.32
N MET A 306 5.66 -20.99 2.60
CA MET A 306 4.49 -21.07 1.70
C MET A 306 3.15 -21.03 2.46
N ALA A 307 3.15 -21.30 3.76
CA ALA A 307 1.99 -21.11 4.63
C ALA A 307 1.74 -19.63 4.94
N ASP A 308 2.81 -18.84 5.17
CA ASP A 308 2.71 -17.39 5.35
C ASP A 308 2.23 -16.71 4.07
N ALA A 309 2.77 -17.10 2.92
CA ALA A 309 2.30 -16.62 1.61
C ALA A 309 0.82 -16.96 1.36
N ALA A 310 0.37 -18.17 1.74
CA ALA A 310 -1.03 -18.56 1.63
C ALA A 310 -1.96 -17.80 2.59
N GLU A 311 -1.47 -17.44 3.79
CA GLU A 311 -2.22 -16.59 4.71
C GLU A 311 -2.34 -15.16 4.17
N ILE A 312 -1.27 -14.56 3.64
CA ILE A 312 -1.30 -13.24 3.00
C ILE A 312 -2.28 -13.20 1.82
N VAL A 313 -2.28 -14.22 0.95
CA VAL A 313 -3.27 -14.37 -0.14
C VAL A 313 -4.69 -14.40 0.40
N SER A 314 -4.97 -15.20 1.44
CA SER A 314 -6.30 -15.28 2.09
C SER A 314 -6.70 -13.97 2.79
N TYR A 315 -5.74 -13.27 3.40
CA TYR A 315 -5.93 -12.00 4.11
C TYR A 315 -6.32 -10.87 3.16
N ALA A 316 -5.71 -10.85 1.97
CA ALA A 316 -6.02 -9.95 0.87
C ALA A 316 -7.35 -10.31 0.18
N GLN A 317 -7.61 -11.60 -0.09
CA GLN A 317 -8.85 -12.05 -0.74
C GLN A 317 -10.10 -11.68 0.08
N ARG A 318 -10.07 -11.80 1.41
CA ARG A 318 -11.15 -11.35 2.32
C ARG A 318 -11.33 -9.83 2.41
N ARG A 319 -10.57 -9.09 1.60
CA ARG A 319 -10.61 -7.63 1.42
C ARG A 319 -10.83 -7.19 -0.03
N GLY A 320 -11.00 -8.13 -0.96
CA GLY A 320 -11.10 -7.84 -2.40
C GLY A 320 -9.76 -7.48 -3.06
N ILE A 321 -8.63 -7.71 -2.39
CA ILE A 321 -7.29 -7.48 -2.93
C ILE A 321 -6.74 -8.79 -3.49
N SER A 322 -6.36 -8.79 -4.76
CA SER A 322 -5.64 -9.89 -5.39
C SER A 322 -4.15 -9.78 -5.09
N VAL A 323 -3.47 -10.90 -4.87
CA VAL A 323 -2.00 -10.92 -4.77
C VAL A 323 -1.41 -11.39 -6.10
N LEU A 324 -0.73 -10.47 -6.78
CA LEU A 324 0.14 -10.75 -7.91
C LEU A 324 1.53 -11.05 -7.37
N ALA A 325 2.05 -12.25 -7.59
CA ALA A 325 3.42 -12.60 -7.22
C ALA A 325 4.38 -12.30 -8.38
N GLU A 326 5.54 -11.73 -8.06
CA GLU A 326 6.67 -11.60 -8.97
C GLU A 326 7.82 -12.54 -8.63
N ILE A 327 8.46 -13.03 -9.69
CA ILE A 327 9.84 -13.53 -9.68
C ILE A 327 10.55 -12.91 -10.91
N ASP A 328 11.36 -11.86 -10.74
CA ASP A 328 12.12 -11.36 -11.89
C ASP A 328 13.08 -12.43 -12.41
N VAL A 329 13.01 -12.66 -13.73
CA VAL A 329 13.94 -13.49 -14.49
C VAL A 329 14.10 -12.95 -15.92
N PRO A 330 15.31 -12.88 -16.49
CA PRO A 330 16.56 -13.41 -15.96
C PRO A 330 17.41 -12.39 -15.18
N GLY A 331 16.94 -11.16 -14.98
CA GLY A 331 17.61 -10.13 -14.17
C GLY A 331 17.69 -10.52 -12.69
N HIS A 332 17.99 -9.55 -11.83
CA HIS A 332 17.70 -9.55 -10.39
C HIS A 332 17.76 -10.89 -9.62
N ALA A 333 18.79 -11.71 -9.86
CA ALA A 333 18.80 -13.11 -9.42
C ALA A 333 20.12 -13.59 -8.80
N LEU A 334 20.94 -12.67 -8.27
CA LEU A 334 22.12 -13.02 -7.49
C LEU A 334 21.77 -13.94 -6.30
N SER A 335 20.82 -13.54 -5.46
CA SER A 335 20.41 -14.28 -4.24
C SER A 335 20.06 -15.75 -4.48
N TRP A 336 19.43 -16.06 -5.63
CA TRP A 336 18.97 -17.39 -6.01
C TRP A 336 20.13 -18.42 -6.06
N GLY A 337 21.30 -17.98 -6.52
CA GLY A 337 22.46 -18.85 -6.66
C GLY A 337 23.21 -19.12 -5.35
N THR A 338 22.93 -18.37 -4.27
CA THR A 338 23.38 -18.73 -2.92
C THR A 338 22.82 -20.10 -2.50
N GLY A 339 21.58 -20.39 -2.90
CA GLY A 339 20.97 -21.72 -2.76
C GLY A 339 21.45 -22.76 -3.77
N TYR A 340 21.54 -22.34 -5.04
CA TYR A 340 21.92 -23.20 -6.16
C TYR A 340 22.96 -22.51 -7.06
N PRO A 341 24.27 -22.59 -6.77
CA PRO A 341 25.32 -21.90 -7.55
C PRO A 341 25.42 -22.31 -9.03
N SER A 342 24.68 -23.35 -9.42
CA SER A 342 24.44 -23.73 -10.81
C SER A 342 23.48 -22.80 -11.56
N LEU A 343 22.77 -21.87 -10.91
CA LEU A 343 21.94 -20.85 -11.57
C LEU A 343 22.77 -19.69 -12.13
N TRP A 344 23.89 -19.38 -11.49
CA TRP A 344 24.83 -18.35 -11.94
C TRP A 344 25.57 -18.77 -13.24
N PRO A 345 25.87 -17.82 -14.14
CA PRO A 345 26.76 -18.04 -15.28
C PRO A 345 28.12 -18.64 -14.91
N SER A 346 28.80 -18.03 -13.93
CA SER A 346 30.07 -18.46 -13.34
C SER A 346 30.12 -18.10 -11.83
N LYS A 347 31.28 -18.24 -11.18
CA LYS A 347 31.47 -17.71 -9.82
C LYS A 347 31.73 -16.21 -9.80
N ASP A 348 32.25 -15.68 -10.90
CA ASP A 348 32.77 -14.32 -11.02
C ASP A 348 31.76 -13.40 -11.75
N CYS A 349 30.72 -14.00 -12.34
CA CYS A 349 29.63 -13.36 -13.06
C CYS A 349 28.33 -14.07 -12.66
N GLN A 350 27.58 -13.46 -11.75
CA GLN A 350 26.54 -14.13 -10.94
C GLN A 350 25.09 -13.78 -11.38
N GLN A 351 24.90 -12.74 -12.19
CA GLN A 351 23.62 -12.43 -12.84
C GLN A 351 23.88 -11.87 -14.25
N PRO A 352 22.93 -11.92 -15.20
CA PRO A 352 21.62 -12.58 -15.16
C PRO A 352 21.70 -14.11 -15.11
N LEU A 353 20.57 -14.76 -14.83
CA LEU A 353 20.43 -16.23 -14.76
C LEU A 353 21.01 -16.95 -15.99
N ASP A 354 21.54 -18.16 -15.78
CA ASP A 354 22.19 -18.92 -16.84
C ASP A 354 21.20 -19.51 -17.86
N VAL A 355 20.99 -18.75 -18.94
CA VAL A 355 20.22 -19.09 -20.14
C VAL A 355 20.58 -20.42 -20.81
N SER A 356 21.80 -20.92 -20.61
CA SER A 356 22.31 -22.13 -21.29
C SER A 356 22.08 -23.44 -20.52
N LYS A 357 21.49 -23.38 -19.32
CA LYS A 357 21.25 -24.56 -18.48
C LYS A 357 19.76 -24.91 -18.40
N GLU A 358 19.43 -26.14 -18.75
CA GLU A 358 18.11 -26.74 -18.49
C GLU A 358 17.70 -26.68 -17.01
N PHE A 359 18.67 -26.67 -16.09
CA PHE A 359 18.40 -26.53 -14.65
C PHE A 359 17.73 -25.20 -14.30
N THR A 360 18.11 -24.09 -14.94
CA THR A 360 17.53 -22.76 -14.72
C THR A 360 16.02 -22.76 -15.00
N PHE A 361 15.62 -23.33 -16.14
CA PHE A 361 14.22 -23.43 -16.53
C PHE A 361 13.45 -24.45 -15.67
N LYS A 362 14.09 -25.49 -15.14
CA LYS A 362 13.49 -26.39 -14.15
C LYS A 362 13.24 -25.72 -12.80
N VAL A 363 14.09 -24.78 -12.39
CA VAL A 363 13.87 -23.99 -11.17
C VAL A 363 12.64 -23.10 -11.35
N ILE A 364 12.56 -22.36 -12.45
CA ILE A 364 11.37 -21.54 -12.80
C ILE A 364 10.09 -22.39 -12.86
N ASP A 365 10.15 -23.59 -13.46
CA ASP A 365 9.04 -24.54 -13.54
C ASP A 365 8.54 -25.03 -12.17
N GLY A 366 9.46 -25.35 -11.24
CA GLY A 366 9.09 -25.74 -9.87
C GLY A 366 8.55 -24.58 -9.03
N ILE A 367 9.11 -23.37 -9.18
CA ILE A 367 8.58 -22.18 -8.51
C ILE A 367 7.16 -21.91 -9.00
N LEU A 368 6.90 -21.93 -10.31
CA LEU A 368 5.57 -21.69 -10.88
C LEU A 368 4.58 -22.81 -10.55
N SER A 369 5.06 -24.05 -10.43
CA SER A 369 4.27 -25.18 -9.88
C SER A 369 3.86 -24.94 -8.43
N ASP A 370 4.77 -24.49 -7.57
CA ASP A 370 4.46 -24.14 -6.18
C ASP A 370 3.56 -22.90 -6.07
N PHE A 371 3.78 -21.89 -6.91
CA PHE A 371 2.94 -20.70 -7.00
C PHE A 371 1.50 -21.05 -7.39
N SER A 372 1.30 -21.96 -8.35
CA SER A 372 -0.04 -22.40 -8.79
C SER A 372 -0.91 -22.97 -7.66
N LYS A 373 -0.27 -23.44 -6.57
CA LYS A 373 -0.94 -23.99 -5.37
C LYS A 373 -1.44 -22.87 -4.45
N THR A 374 -0.77 -21.71 -4.43
CA THR A 374 -1.00 -20.60 -3.48
C THR A 374 -1.49 -19.31 -4.14
N PHE A 375 -0.76 -18.76 -5.11
CA PHE A 375 -1.10 -17.50 -5.77
C PHE A 375 -2.15 -17.74 -6.87
N LYS A 376 -3.44 -17.68 -6.50
CA LYS A 376 -4.59 -17.97 -7.38
C LYS A 376 -4.97 -16.86 -8.36
N TYR A 377 -4.28 -15.72 -8.33
CA TYR A 377 -4.55 -14.64 -9.28
C TYR A 377 -4.25 -15.10 -10.72
N ARG A 378 -4.98 -14.55 -11.69
CA ARG A 378 -4.85 -14.91 -13.12
C ARG A 378 -3.44 -14.68 -13.69
N PHE A 379 -2.68 -13.80 -13.06
CA PHE A 379 -1.40 -13.30 -13.54
C PHE A 379 -0.25 -13.66 -12.61
N VAL A 380 0.93 -13.85 -13.21
CA VAL A 380 2.23 -13.85 -12.53
C VAL A 380 3.13 -12.83 -13.23
N HIS A 381 3.91 -12.07 -12.46
CA HIS A 381 4.93 -11.18 -13.01
C HIS A 381 6.24 -11.96 -13.14
N LEU A 382 6.90 -11.88 -14.29
CA LEU A 382 8.19 -12.54 -14.57
C LEU A 382 9.29 -11.50 -14.86
N GLY A 383 9.17 -10.31 -14.27
CA GLY A 383 10.00 -9.13 -14.49
C GLY A 383 10.44 -8.94 -15.95
N GLY A 384 11.74 -9.02 -16.17
CA GLY A 384 12.44 -8.95 -17.45
C GLY A 384 13.21 -7.64 -17.65
N ASP A 385 13.36 -6.84 -16.61
CA ASP A 385 13.97 -5.51 -16.55
C ASP A 385 15.51 -5.53 -16.38
N GLU A 386 16.14 -4.39 -16.71
CA GLU A 386 17.56 -4.06 -16.52
C GLU A 386 18.62 -5.13 -16.91
N VAL A 387 18.29 -6.09 -17.78
CA VAL A 387 19.08 -7.31 -18.03
C VAL A 387 20.47 -7.03 -18.65
N ASN A 388 21.49 -6.86 -17.81
CA ASN A 388 22.89 -6.76 -18.25
C ASN A 388 23.44 -8.12 -18.74
N THR A 389 23.24 -8.40 -20.02
CA THR A 389 23.64 -9.66 -20.67
C THR A 389 25.16 -9.92 -20.78
N SER A 390 26.06 -9.05 -20.30
CA SER A 390 27.53 -9.18 -20.52
C SER A 390 28.09 -10.52 -20.04
N CYS A 391 27.65 -10.98 -18.86
CA CYS A 391 28.09 -12.22 -18.22
C CYS A 391 27.90 -13.48 -19.09
N TRP A 392 26.93 -13.49 -20.00
CA TRP A 392 26.73 -14.59 -20.96
C TRP A 392 27.80 -14.62 -22.08
N THR A 393 28.40 -13.48 -22.42
CA THR A 393 29.49 -13.39 -23.41
C THR A 393 30.86 -13.62 -22.79
N GLU A 394 31.05 -13.21 -21.54
CA GLU A 394 32.29 -13.37 -20.79
C GLU A 394 32.48 -14.84 -20.39
N THR A 395 31.43 -15.47 -19.84
CA THR A 395 31.43 -16.88 -19.43
C THR A 395 31.72 -17.82 -20.62
N PRO A 396 32.88 -18.51 -20.69
CA PRO A 396 33.30 -19.22 -21.90
C PRO A 396 32.36 -20.35 -22.34
N ARG A 397 31.67 -20.99 -21.38
CA ARG A 397 30.68 -22.04 -21.64
C ARG A 397 29.39 -21.50 -22.26
N ILE A 398 28.89 -20.35 -21.79
CA ILE A 398 27.69 -19.71 -22.36
C ILE A 398 28.03 -19.12 -23.73
N ARG A 399 29.17 -18.44 -23.88
CA ARG A 399 29.69 -18.00 -25.19
C ARG A 399 29.81 -19.13 -26.21
N LYS A 400 30.16 -20.36 -25.78
CA LYS A 400 30.14 -21.54 -26.65
C LYS A 400 28.70 -21.95 -27.00
N TRP A 401 27.80 -22.02 -26.02
CA TRP A 401 26.39 -22.34 -26.23
C TRP A 401 25.69 -21.36 -27.18
N LEU A 402 25.89 -20.05 -27.02
CA LEU A 402 25.40 -18.98 -27.89
C LEU A 402 25.80 -19.23 -29.36
N ARG A 403 27.09 -19.45 -29.62
CA ARG A 403 27.63 -19.80 -30.95
C ARG A 403 27.06 -21.09 -31.51
N GLN A 404 26.72 -22.08 -30.67
CA GLN A 404 26.11 -23.34 -31.11
C GLN A 404 24.63 -23.20 -31.47
N HIS A 405 23.93 -22.21 -30.92
CA HIS A 405 22.50 -21.95 -31.19
C HIS A 405 22.27 -20.80 -32.18
N GLY A 406 23.34 -20.13 -32.64
CA GLY A 406 23.24 -18.99 -33.55
C GLY A 406 22.69 -17.72 -32.89
N LEU A 407 22.83 -17.60 -31.56
CA LEU A 407 22.30 -16.48 -30.78
C LEU A 407 23.41 -15.48 -30.41
N ASP A 408 23.05 -14.20 -30.41
CA ASP A 408 23.74 -13.14 -29.68
C ASP A 408 23.10 -12.95 -28.29
N THR A 409 23.40 -11.84 -27.60
CA THR A 409 22.86 -11.55 -26.27
C THR A 409 21.38 -11.20 -26.28
N SER A 410 20.91 -10.37 -27.22
CA SER A 410 19.49 -10.00 -27.32
C SER A 410 18.64 -11.22 -27.72
N GLY A 411 19.12 -12.02 -28.68
CA GLY A 411 18.51 -13.30 -29.04
C GLY A 411 18.47 -14.30 -27.89
N ALA A 412 19.45 -14.28 -26.97
CA ALA A 412 19.45 -15.10 -25.76
C ALA A 412 18.49 -14.60 -24.68
N TYR A 413 18.37 -13.28 -24.49
CA TYR A 413 17.39 -12.66 -23.59
C TYR A 413 15.97 -12.92 -24.06
N GLN A 414 15.69 -12.69 -25.36
CA GLN A 414 14.44 -13.10 -26.02
C GLN A 414 14.14 -14.59 -25.83
N TYR A 415 15.13 -15.47 -26.05
CA TYR A 415 14.97 -16.92 -25.85
C TYR A 415 14.63 -17.25 -24.40
N PHE A 416 15.26 -16.59 -23.41
CA PHE A 416 14.97 -16.78 -22.00
C PHE A 416 13.53 -16.40 -21.67
N VAL A 417 13.13 -15.15 -21.97
CA VAL A 417 11.81 -14.60 -21.62
C VAL A 417 10.69 -15.39 -22.28
N LEU A 418 10.79 -15.69 -23.58
CA LEU A 418 9.77 -16.48 -24.28
C LEU A 418 9.69 -17.93 -23.76
N ARG A 419 10.80 -18.49 -23.25
CA ARG A 419 10.81 -19.80 -22.60
C ARG A 419 10.20 -19.77 -21.20
N ALA A 420 10.47 -18.73 -20.40
CA ALA A 420 9.84 -18.51 -19.10
C ALA A 420 8.33 -18.28 -19.24
N GLN A 421 7.90 -17.44 -20.19
CA GLN A 421 6.49 -17.26 -20.55
C GLN A 421 5.80 -18.58 -20.91
N LYS A 422 6.46 -19.45 -21.69
CA LYS A 422 5.89 -20.76 -22.06
C LYS A 422 5.67 -21.66 -20.84
N ILE A 423 6.52 -21.58 -19.81
CA ILE A 423 6.39 -22.34 -18.57
C ILE A 423 5.22 -21.81 -17.74
N ALA A 424 5.12 -20.50 -17.54
CA ALA A 424 3.98 -19.88 -16.84
C ALA A 424 2.63 -20.17 -17.53
N LEU A 425 2.58 -20.13 -18.87
CA LEU A 425 1.40 -20.55 -19.64
C LEU A 425 1.00 -22.01 -19.39
N SER A 426 1.94 -22.92 -19.12
CA SER A 426 1.63 -24.33 -18.81
C SER A 426 1.12 -24.56 -17.38
N HIS A 427 1.40 -23.64 -16.45
CA HIS A 427 0.79 -23.61 -15.11
C HIS A 427 -0.55 -22.85 -15.06
N GLY A 428 -1.03 -22.38 -16.22
CA GLY A 428 -2.34 -21.74 -16.39
C GLY A 428 -2.32 -20.20 -16.30
N TYR A 429 -1.20 -19.59 -15.89
CA TYR A 429 -1.07 -18.15 -15.74
C TYR A 429 -1.10 -17.40 -17.08
N GLU A 430 -1.52 -16.15 -17.03
CA GLU A 430 -1.12 -15.12 -17.99
C GLU A 430 0.06 -14.33 -17.42
N ILE A 431 0.94 -13.80 -18.29
CA ILE A 431 2.22 -13.23 -17.85
C ILE A 431 2.15 -11.72 -17.91
N ILE A 432 2.70 -11.07 -16.90
CA ILE A 432 3.09 -9.67 -16.92
C ILE A 432 4.63 -9.62 -16.99
N ASN A 433 5.17 -8.74 -17.82
CA ASN A 433 6.61 -8.46 -17.92
C ASN A 433 6.83 -6.94 -17.99
N TRP A 434 7.96 -6.46 -17.49
CA TRP A 434 8.40 -5.08 -17.70
C TRP A 434 8.71 -4.80 -19.18
N GLU A 435 8.70 -3.52 -19.53
CA GLU A 435 8.59 -3.08 -20.91
C GLU A 435 9.83 -3.26 -21.78
N GLU A 436 11.00 -3.53 -21.22
CA GLU A 436 12.20 -3.94 -21.95
C GLU A 436 11.91 -5.15 -22.85
N THR A 437 11.12 -6.11 -22.37
CA THR A 437 10.67 -7.28 -23.15
C THR A 437 9.83 -6.89 -24.38
N PHE A 438 9.14 -5.75 -24.32
CA PHE A 438 8.36 -5.19 -25.42
C PHE A 438 9.21 -4.30 -26.33
N ASN A 439 10.10 -3.49 -25.75
CA ASN A 439 10.97 -2.56 -26.47
C ASN A 439 11.99 -3.31 -27.34
N ASP A 440 12.57 -4.41 -26.85
CA ASP A 440 13.50 -5.25 -27.62
C ASP A 440 12.79 -6.18 -28.63
N PHE A 441 11.75 -6.92 -28.18
CA PHE A 441 11.15 -7.99 -28.98
C PHE A 441 9.62 -8.11 -28.86
N GLY A 442 8.90 -7.01 -28.63
CA GLY A 442 7.44 -6.97 -28.48
C GLY A 442 6.64 -7.69 -29.58
N SER A 443 7.17 -7.73 -30.80
CA SER A 443 6.60 -8.50 -31.93
C SER A 443 6.59 -10.02 -31.77
N LYS A 444 7.27 -10.56 -30.75
CA LYS A 444 7.41 -12.00 -30.44
C LYS A 444 6.69 -12.42 -29.17
N LEU A 445 6.25 -11.47 -28.33
CA LEU A 445 5.55 -11.74 -27.08
C LEU A 445 4.22 -12.48 -27.34
N SER A 446 3.78 -13.25 -26.36
CA SER A 446 2.46 -13.90 -26.42
C SER A 446 1.34 -12.87 -26.45
N ARG A 447 0.25 -13.15 -27.15
CA ARG A 447 -1.00 -12.35 -27.06
C ARG A 447 -1.66 -12.42 -25.67
N LYS A 448 -1.19 -13.32 -24.81
CA LYS A 448 -1.52 -13.36 -23.37
C LYS A 448 -0.58 -12.51 -22.50
N THR A 449 0.51 -11.98 -23.02
CA THR A 449 1.39 -11.08 -22.25
C THR A 449 0.69 -9.74 -21.99
N VAL A 450 0.86 -9.23 -20.77
CA VAL A 450 0.63 -7.84 -20.38
C VAL A 450 2.00 -7.18 -20.25
N VAL A 451 2.16 -5.97 -20.75
CA VAL A 451 3.39 -5.18 -20.61
C VAL A 451 3.22 -4.18 -19.47
N HIS A 452 4.20 -4.06 -18.60
CA HIS A 452 4.20 -3.12 -17.48
C HIS A 452 5.15 -1.95 -17.82
N ASN A 453 4.60 -0.75 -17.98
CA ASN A 453 5.28 0.42 -18.52
C ASN A 453 5.77 1.36 -17.41
N TRP A 454 7.10 1.51 -17.28
CA TRP A 454 7.73 2.18 -16.14
C TRP A 454 8.72 3.30 -16.52
N LEU A 455 9.56 3.16 -17.56
CA LEU A 455 10.63 4.13 -17.87
C LEU A 455 10.08 5.52 -18.23
N GLY A 456 8.87 5.58 -18.80
CA GLY A 456 8.13 6.82 -19.03
C GLY A 456 7.05 6.72 -20.10
N GLY A 457 6.50 7.89 -20.46
CA GLY A 457 5.35 7.99 -21.35
C GLY A 457 5.58 7.48 -22.79
N GLY A 458 4.50 7.00 -23.42
CA GLY A 458 4.46 6.64 -24.84
C GLY A 458 4.85 5.20 -25.18
N VAL A 459 5.27 4.37 -24.22
CA VAL A 459 5.36 2.91 -24.44
C VAL A 459 3.98 2.27 -24.35
N ALA A 460 3.14 2.65 -23.38
CA ALA A 460 1.75 2.18 -23.28
C ALA A 460 0.96 2.34 -24.60
N GLU A 461 1.13 3.48 -25.29
CA GLU A 461 0.54 3.74 -26.62
C GLU A 461 1.00 2.71 -27.66
N LYS A 462 2.30 2.41 -27.72
CA LYS A 462 2.88 1.41 -28.63
C LYS A 462 2.40 -0.02 -28.29
N VAL A 463 2.28 -0.35 -27.01
CA VAL A 463 1.81 -1.66 -26.51
C VAL A 463 0.37 -1.91 -26.99
N VAL A 464 -0.53 -0.95 -26.78
CA VAL A 464 -1.93 -1.11 -27.21
C VAL A 464 -2.09 -0.99 -28.73
N ALA A 465 -1.25 -0.21 -29.41
CA ALA A 465 -1.19 -0.16 -30.87
C ALA A 465 -0.68 -1.48 -31.49
N ALA A 466 0.26 -2.16 -30.83
CA ALA A 466 0.69 -3.51 -31.20
C ALA A 466 -0.39 -4.59 -30.92
N GLY A 467 -1.42 -4.26 -30.14
CA GLY A 467 -2.51 -5.18 -29.73
C GLY A 467 -2.16 -6.06 -28.54
N LEU A 468 -1.34 -5.55 -27.61
CA LEU A 468 -1.06 -6.16 -26.31
C LEU A 468 -1.74 -5.36 -25.19
N ARG A 469 -1.86 -5.97 -24.00
CA ARG A 469 -2.41 -5.33 -22.80
C ARG A 469 -1.31 -4.57 -22.07
N CYS A 470 -1.65 -3.48 -21.37
CA CYS A 470 -0.69 -2.69 -20.60
C CYS A 470 -1.17 -2.38 -19.17
N ILE A 471 -0.23 -2.30 -18.24
CA ILE A 471 -0.34 -1.63 -16.93
C ILE A 471 0.65 -0.45 -16.96
N VAL A 472 0.28 0.69 -16.37
CA VAL A 472 1.10 1.92 -16.36
C VAL A 472 1.60 2.22 -14.95
N SER A 473 2.90 2.47 -14.79
CA SER A 473 3.58 2.79 -13.52
C SER A 473 4.64 3.90 -13.60
N ASN A 474 4.85 4.52 -14.79
CA ASN A 474 5.61 5.77 -15.05
C ASN A 474 6.44 6.31 -13.86
N GLN A 475 7.74 5.99 -13.82
CA GLN A 475 8.66 6.32 -12.72
C GLN A 475 8.74 7.82 -12.38
N ASP A 476 8.49 8.70 -13.36
CA ASP A 476 8.48 10.14 -13.15
C ASP A 476 7.20 10.64 -12.41
N LYS A 477 6.27 9.74 -12.08
CA LYS A 477 4.97 10.04 -11.45
C LYS A 477 4.52 9.07 -10.36
N TRP A 478 4.74 7.76 -10.50
CA TRP A 478 4.11 6.73 -9.66
C TRP A 478 5.08 5.82 -8.89
N TYR A 479 6.39 6.09 -8.93
CA TYR A 479 7.37 5.49 -8.01
C TYR A 479 7.36 6.27 -6.68
N LEU A 480 7.19 5.56 -5.56
CA LEU A 480 7.05 6.11 -4.21
C LEU A 480 8.42 6.25 -3.51
N ASP A 481 9.36 5.35 -3.81
CA ASP A 481 10.78 5.44 -3.46
C ASP A 481 11.43 6.77 -3.89
N HIS A 482 10.94 7.39 -4.96
CA HIS A 482 11.21 8.79 -5.31
C HIS A 482 10.60 9.75 -4.26
N LEU A 483 11.28 9.95 -3.13
CA LEU A 483 10.78 10.73 -1.98
C LEU A 483 10.45 12.19 -2.31
N ASP A 484 11.19 12.82 -3.22
CA ASP A 484 10.94 14.19 -3.69
C ASP A 484 9.73 14.31 -4.63
N ALA A 485 9.12 13.20 -5.07
CA ALA A 485 7.99 13.21 -6.00
C ALA A 485 6.68 13.63 -5.29
N PRO A 486 6.09 14.79 -5.65
CA PRO A 486 4.96 15.36 -4.94
C PRO A 486 3.63 14.71 -5.35
N TRP A 487 2.67 14.64 -4.43
CA TRP A 487 1.39 13.94 -4.61
C TRP A 487 0.57 14.48 -5.80
N GLU A 488 0.73 15.76 -6.16
CA GLU A 488 0.14 16.37 -7.34
C GLU A 488 0.55 15.65 -8.64
N GLY A 489 1.79 15.15 -8.70
CA GLY A 489 2.28 14.34 -9.82
C GLY A 489 1.55 13.00 -9.90
N PHE A 490 1.36 12.33 -8.77
CA PHE A 490 0.59 11.08 -8.67
C PHE A 490 -0.87 11.29 -9.09
N TYR A 491 -1.48 12.42 -8.72
CA TYR A 491 -2.86 12.75 -9.09
C TYR A 491 -3.06 13.02 -10.58
N MET A 492 -2.06 13.61 -11.25
CA MET A 492 -2.18 14.11 -12.62
C MET A 492 -1.69 13.14 -13.71
N ASN A 493 -1.06 12.01 -13.34
CA ASN A 493 -0.64 10.97 -14.28
C ASN A 493 -1.84 10.23 -14.87
N GLU A 494 -2.08 10.33 -16.17
CA GLU A 494 -3.30 9.81 -16.83
C GLU A 494 -2.98 8.59 -17.71
N PRO A 495 -3.40 7.35 -17.35
CA PRO A 495 -3.07 6.13 -18.09
C PRO A 495 -3.51 6.09 -19.55
N LEU A 496 -4.51 6.88 -19.95
CA LEU A 496 -4.98 6.96 -21.35
C LEU A 496 -4.33 8.09 -22.16
N THR A 497 -3.25 8.70 -21.65
CA THR A 497 -2.52 9.77 -22.36
C THR A 497 -2.13 9.33 -23.77
N ASN A 498 -2.47 10.17 -24.77
CA ASN A 498 -2.36 9.93 -26.22
C ASN A 498 -3.18 8.76 -26.82
N ILE A 499 -3.73 7.85 -26.00
CA ILE A 499 -4.49 6.69 -26.48
C ILE A 499 -5.93 7.11 -26.81
N THR A 500 -6.14 7.64 -28.01
CA THR A 500 -7.44 8.17 -28.48
C THR A 500 -8.43 7.10 -28.97
N ASN A 501 -7.95 5.90 -29.34
CA ASN A 501 -8.81 4.84 -29.86
C ASN A 501 -9.45 4.02 -28.71
N HIS A 502 -10.78 4.05 -28.61
CA HIS A 502 -11.54 3.37 -27.56
C HIS A 502 -11.36 1.84 -27.50
N GLN A 503 -10.97 1.16 -28.59
CA GLN A 503 -10.59 -0.26 -28.53
C GLN A 503 -9.20 -0.47 -27.91
N GLN A 504 -8.27 0.46 -28.16
CA GLN A 504 -6.93 0.45 -27.56
C GLN A 504 -6.96 0.87 -26.08
N GLN A 505 -7.82 1.82 -25.70
CA GLN A 505 -8.04 2.20 -24.29
C GLN A 505 -8.43 0.98 -23.43
N LYS A 506 -9.23 0.05 -23.97
CA LYS A 506 -9.62 -1.20 -23.29
C LYS A 506 -8.49 -2.23 -23.12
N LEU A 507 -7.32 -1.98 -23.70
CA LEU A 507 -6.12 -2.79 -23.47
C LEU A 507 -5.27 -2.24 -22.31
N ILE A 508 -5.50 -1.00 -21.87
CA ILE A 508 -4.99 -0.50 -20.58
C ILE A 508 -5.84 -1.11 -19.46
N LEU A 509 -5.23 -1.98 -18.65
CA LEU A 509 -5.94 -2.67 -17.57
C LEU A 509 -6.15 -1.75 -16.36
N GLY A 510 -5.31 -0.72 -16.25
CA GLY A 510 -5.24 0.25 -15.19
C GLY A 510 -3.79 0.65 -14.93
N GLY A 511 -3.43 0.79 -13.67
CA GLY A 511 -2.10 1.28 -13.28
C GLY A 511 -1.70 0.85 -11.88
N GLU A 512 -0.45 1.15 -11.56
CA GLU A 512 0.20 0.76 -10.31
C GLU A 512 1.08 1.89 -9.79
N VAL A 513 1.13 2.03 -8.46
CA VAL A 513 2.19 2.78 -7.77
C VAL A 513 3.22 1.79 -7.23
N CYS A 514 4.50 2.09 -7.42
CA CYS A 514 5.58 1.18 -7.04
C CYS A 514 6.25 1.66 -5.76
N MET A 515 6.41 0.77 -4.78
CA MET A 515 7.16 1.01 -3.56
C MET A 515 8.40 0.10 -3.54
N TRP A 516 9.44 0.51 -4.26
CA TRP A 516 10.72 -0.18 -4.29
C TRP A 516 11.50 -0.01 -2.97
N GLY A 517 12.31 -1.01 -2.62
CA GLY A 517 12.81 -1.22 -1.27
C GLY A 517 14.26 -0.82 -1.03
N GLU A 518 14.98 -0.22 -1.98
CA GLU A 518 16.43 0.06 -1.86
C GLU A 518 16.79 0.92 -0.65
N HIS A 519 15.87 1.79 -0.24
CA HIS A 519 16.07 2.79 0.83
C HIS A 519 14.96 2.81 1.89
N ILE A 520 13.97 1.91 1.77
CA ILE A 520 12.70 1.93 2.52
C ILE A 520 12.47 0.56 3.15
N ASP A 521 12.02 0.53 4.40
CA ASP A 521 11.80 -0.70 5.16
C ASP A 521 10.55 -0.65 6.05
N ALA A 522 10.41 -1.63 6.95
CA ALA A 522 9.29 -1.73 7.90
C ALA A 522 9.12 -0.50 8.83
N SER A 523 10.11 0.41 8.92
CA SER A 523 10.06 1.61 9.76
C SER A 523 9.54 2.86 9.06
N ASP A 524 9.51 2.90 7.72
CA ASP A 524 9.09 4.07 6.95
C ASP A 524 8.23 3.80 5.71
N ILE A 525 7.91 2.55 5.40
CA ILE A 525 7.09 2.21 4.23
C ILE A 525 5.68 2.85 4.23
N GLU A 526 4.95 2.86 5.36
CA GLU A 526 3.60 3.44 5.40
C GLU A 526 3.58 4.95 5.14
N GLN A 527 4.53 5.69 5.71
CA GLN A 527 4.68 7.15 5.49
C GLN A 527 5.21 7.49 4.10
N THR A 528 5.83 6.52 3.42
CA THR A 528 6.29 6.68 2.04
C THR A 528 5.18 6.40 1.03
N ILE A 529 4.36 5.37 1.26
CA ILE A 529 3.16 5.05 0.47
C ILE A 529 2.09 6.14 0.61
N TRP A 530 1.73 6.50 1.84
CA TRP A 530 0.56 7.34 2.12
C TRP A 530 0.94 8.79 2.46
N PRO A 531 0.26 9.79 1.89
CA PRO A 531 -0.99 9.71 1.11
C PRO A 531 -0.80 9.63 -0.43
N ARG A 532 0.44 9.54 -0.95
CA ARG A 532 0.71 9.62 -2.41
C ARG A 532 0.05 8.52 -3.22
N ALA A 533 0.01 7.28 -2.70
CA ALA A 533 -0.75 6.19 -3.31
C ALA A 533 -2.26 6.48 -3.44
N ALA A 534 -2.85 7.25 -2.52
CA ALA A 534 -4.26 7.64 -2.59
C ALA A 534 -4.54 8.61 -3.75
N ALA A 535 -3.56 9.45 -4.11
CA ALA A 535 -3.66 10.36 -5.26
C ALA A 535 -3.76 9.57 -6.59
N ALA A 536 -2.95 8.52 -6.75
CA ALA A 536 -3.06 7.58 -7.87
C ALA A 536 -4.35 6.74 -7.81
N ALA A 537 -4.76 6.31 -6.61
CA ALA A 537 -5.98 5.52 -6.43
C ALA A 537 -7.25 6.25 -6.88
N GLU A 538 -7.38 7.56 -6.63
CA GLU A 538 -8.52 8.33 -7.15
C GLU A 538 -8.50 8.41 -8.69
N ARG A 539 -7.34 8.69 -9.29
CA ARG A 539 -7.14 8.70 -10.75
C ARG A 539 -7.50 7.37 -11.43
N LEU A 540 -7.35 6.25 -10.71
CA LEU A 540 -7.66 4.90 -11.16
C LEU A 540 -9.09 4.43 -10.81
N TRP A 541 -9.74 5.04 -9.81
CA TRP A 541 -11.11 4.72 -9.40
C TRP A 541 -12.15 5.60 -10.09
N SER A 542 -12.04 6.93 -10.00
CA SER A 542 -13.11 7.85 -10.39
C SER A 542 -13.25 8.00 -11.91
N ALA A 543 -14.49 8.20 -12.38
CA ALA A 543 -14.75 8.60 -13.76
C ALA A 543 -13.95 9.86 -14.15
N TYR A 544 -13.46 9.90 -15.40
CA TYR A 544 -12.56 10.95 -15.87
C TYR A 544 -13.12 12.36 -15.71
N ASP A 545 -14.43 12.55 -15.95
CA ASP A 545 -15.10 13.84 -15.85
C ASP A 545 -15.29 14.34 -14.40
N ASN A 546 -15.14 13.45 -13.41
CA ASN A 546 -15.18 13.79 -11.97
C ASN A 546 -13.78 14.13 -11.41
N LEU A 547 -12.71 13.89 -12.17
CA LEU A 547 -11.33 14.17 -11.75
C LEU A 547 -10.98 15.64 -11.97
N ALA A 548 -10.33 16.25 -10.98
CA ALA A 548 -9.93 17.65 -11.10
C ALA A 548 -8.82 17.85 -12.15
N LYS A 549 -8.88 19.00 -12.85
CA LYS A 549 -7.87 19.43 -13.82
C LYS A 549 -6.69 20.18 -13.18
N ASP A 550 -6.87 20.58 -11.93
CA ASP A 550 -5.90 21.26 -11.08
C ASP A 550 -5.95 20.57 -9.71
N PRO A 551 -4.85 19.95 -9.23
CA PRO A 551 -4.85 19.17 -8.01
C PRO A 551 -5.11 20.04 -6.76
N SER A 552 -4.87 21.36 -6.80
CA SER A 552 -5.20 22.25 -5.66
C SER A 552 -6.68 22.19 -5.26
N GLN A 553 -7.57 21.86 -6.21
CA GLN A 553 -9.01 21.69 -5.99
C GLN A 553 -9.36 20.46 -5.15
N VAL A 554 -8.46 19.47 -5.04
CA VAL A 554 -8.68 18.23 -4.29
C VAL A 554 -7.84 18.12 -3.02
N PHE A 555 -6.88 19.03 -2.81
CA PHE A 555 -6.03 19.10 -1.62
C PHE A 555 -6.82 18.96 -0.31
N GLY A 556 -7.95 19.66 -0.17
CA GLY A 556 -8.79 19.58 1.04
C GLY A 556 -9.36 18.19 1.31
N ARG A 557 -9.77 17.45 0.27
CA ARG A 557 -10.28 16.07 0.40
C ARG A 557 -9.14 15.08 0.65
N LEU A 558 -7.96 15.29 0.05
CA LEU A 558 -6.80 14.43 0.31
C LEU A 558 -6.27 14.66 1.73
N ALA A 559 -6.31 15.90 2.23
CA ALA A 559 -5.99 16.22 3.63
C ALA A 559 -6.99 15.56 4.59
N HIS A 560 -8.29 15.57 4.27
CA HIS A 560 -9.30 14.79 5.01
C HIS A 560 -8.93 13.31 5.05
N PHE A 561 -8.68 12.70 3.89
CA PHE A 561 -8.36 11.28 3.78
C PHE A 561 -7.06 10.92 4.52
N ARG A 562 -6.01 11.73 4.42
CA ARG A 562 -4.75 11.57 5.19
C ARG A 562 -5.00 11.58 6.69
N CYS A 563 -5.92 12.41 7.18
CA CYS A 563 -6.29 12.42 8.60
C CYS A 563 -7.12 11.20 9.00
N LEU A 564 -8.00 10.69 8.13
CA LEU A 564 -8.69 9.41 8.34
C LEU A 564 -7.71 8.23 8.39
N LEU A 565 -6.64 8.23 7.55
CA LEU A 565 -5.59 7.20 7.61
C LEU A 565 -4.89 7.20 8.97
N ASN A 566 -4.44 8.37 9.44
CA ASN A 566 -3.82 8.52 10.77
C ASN A 566 -4.74 8.07 11.91
N GLN A 567 -6.05 8.38 11.83
CA GLN A 567 -7.05 7.93 12.79
C GLN A 567 -7.24 6.40 12.79
N ARG A 568 -7.02 5.75 11.65
CA ARG A 568 -7.05 4.28 11.49
C ARG A 568 -5.70 3.61 11.78
N GLY A 569 -4.77 4.31 12.44
CA GLY A 569 -3.45 3.81 12.80
C GLY A 569 -2.42 3.74 11.67
N VAL A 570 -2.78 4.14 10.45
CA VAL A 570 -1.86 4.14 9.28
C VAL A 570 -0.99 5.40 9.33
N ALA A 571 0.32 5.26 9.32
CA ALA A 571 1.27 6.35 9.52
C ALA A 571 1.45 7.26 8.28
N ALA A 572 0.39 7.96 7.84
CA ALA A 572 0.43 8.75 6.61
C ALA A 572 1.17 10.11 6.76
N ALA A 573 2.10 10.38 5.86
CA ALA A 573 2.88 11.62 5.84
C ALA A 573 2.02 12.88 5.63
N PRO A 574 2.45 14.07 6.09
CA PRO A 574 1.82 15.33 5.73
C PRO A 574 1.90 15.61 4.22
N LEU A 575 0.91 16.34 3.69
CA LEU A 575 0.88 16.74 2.28
C LEU A 575 1.79 17.94 1.95
N VAL A 576 2.18 18.71 2.97
CA VAL A 576 2.94 19.95 2.84
C VAL A 576 3.89 20.13 4.02
N GLY A 577 4.99 20.86 3.81
CA GLY A 577 6.00 21.11 4.82
C GLY A 577 6.92 19.90 5.10
N PRO A 578 7.91 20.05 6.01
CA PRO A 578 8.94 19.04 6.26
C PRO A 578 8.47 17.89 7.17
N GLY A 579 7.20 17.84 7.54
CA GLY A 579 6.54 16.82 8.37
C GLY A 579 7.08 16.56 9.78
N ARG A 580 8.20 17.19 10.17
CA ARG A 580 8.88 17.07 11.47
C ARG A 580 9.00 18.42 12.18
N VAL A 581 8.08 19.34 11.90
CA VAL A 581 7.98 20.67 12.52
C VAL A 581 6.67 20.73 13.31
N ALA A 582 6.70 21.32 14.50
CA ALA A 582 5.50 21.50 15.32
C ALA A 582 4.54 22.49 14.63
N PRO A 583 3.21 22.24 14.64
CA PRO A 583 2.25 23.20 14.13
C PRO A 583 2.30 24.50 14.94
N GLU A 584 2.22 25.64 14.25
CA GLU A 584 2.41 26.97 14.87
C GLU A 584 1.30 27.33 15.88
N GLU A 585 0.09 26.79 15.69
CA GLU A 585 -1.10 27.06 16.49
C GLU A 585 -1.96 25.79 16.68
N PRO A 586 -2.81 25.71 17.72
CA PRO A 586 -3.75 24.61 17.90
C PRO A 586 -4.67 24.42 16.69
N GLY A 587 -4.72 23.20 16.15
CA GLY A 587 -5.49 22.91 14.95
C GLY A 587 -5.71 21.42 14.70
N SER A 588 -6.77 21.13 13.95
CA SER A 588 -7.05 19.81 13.38
C SER A 588 -5.95 19.33 12.43
N CYS A 589 -5.77 18.02 12.26
CA CYS A 589 -4.73 17.39 11.42
C CYS A 589 -4.56 17.96 9.99
N TYR A 590 -5.61 18.51 9.37
CA TYR A 590 -5.54 19.26 8.09
C TYR A 590 -4.57 20.47 8.10
N LYS A 591 -4.19 20.94 9.30
CA LYS A 591 -3.26 22.05 9.54
C LYS A 591 -1.89 21.58 10.07
N GLN A 592 -1.61 20.27 10.02
CA GLN A 592 -0.42 19.61 10.58
C GLN A 592 0.30 18.76 9.52
#